data_AF-A0A835YHX5-F1
#
_entry.id   AF-A0A835YHX5-F1
#
_cell.length_a   1.000
_cell.length_b   1.000
_cell.length_c   1.000
_cell.angle_alpha   90.00
_cell.angle_beta   90.00
_cell.angle_gamma   90.00
#
_symmetry.space_group_name_H-M   'P 1'
#
loop_
_entity.id
_entity.type
_entity.pdbx_description
1 polymer ?
#
loop_
_entity_poly.entity_id
_entity_poly.type
_entity_poly.pdbx_seq_one_letter_code
_entity_poly.pdbx_strand_id
1 'polypeptide(L)'
;MTKDAAKAKEMKEQGNTYYLAKQYLDAADCYTLALEFCPDDEGERENKAVYFSNRAACHLRLEDFQQVVNDCTEALTIKPKYVKALLRRAEAHERLEKYDLAVADLKELVTAPPEEAPPKVVQKALTDIDRLQKLHEEKMEQLKDEALGKLKELGNSLLGHFGLSLDNFKVNQDASGGGGYNISFNK
;
A
#
# COMPACT_ATOMS: atom_id res chain seq x y z
N MET A 1 21.23 -22.60 9.52
CA MET A 1 20.80 -23.90 8.96
C MET A 1 21.53 -24.15 7.65
N THR A 2 21.80 -25.40 7.26
CA THR A 2 22.42 -25.73 5.97
C THR A 2 21.41 -25.55 4.84
N LYS A 3 21.79 -24.87 3.75
CA LYS A 3 20.95 -24.70 2.56
C LYS A 3 20.62 -26.06 1.93
N ASP A 4 19.35 -26.28 1.62
CA ASP A 4 18.80 -27.55 1.12
C ASP A 4 17.47 -27.32 0.39
N ALA A 5 17.48 -27.42 -0.94
CA ALA A 5 16.32 -27.18 -1.79
C ALA A 5 15.17 -28.17 -1.53
N ALA A 6 15.49 -29.43 -1.22
CA ALA A 6 14.47 -30.44 -0.96
C ALA A 6 13.73 -30.13 0.34
N LYS A 7 14.46 -29.75 1.40
CA LYS A 7 13.85 -29.28 2.66
C LYS A 7 13.06 -28.00 2.47
N ALA A 8 13.56 -27.05 1.68
CA ALA A 8 12.82 -25.82 1.39
C ALA A 8 11.45 -26.11 0.77
N LYS A 9 11.42 -27.03 -0.21
CA LYS A 9 10.18 -27.48 -0.85
C LYS A 9 9.25 -28.21 0.11
N GLU A 10 9.78 -29.09 0.96
CA GLU A 10 9.02 -29.80 1.99
C GLU A 10 8.35 -28.81 2.96
N MET A 11 9.12 -27.84 3.49
CA MET A 11 8.59 -26.82 4.39
C MET A 11 7.50 -25.98 3.70
N LYS A 12 7.68 -25.63 2.43
CA LYS A 12 6.62 -24.96 1.64
C LYS A 12 5.37 -25.83 1.55
N GLU A 13 5.49 -27.14 1.33
CA GLU A 13 4.34 -28.07 1.20
C GLU A 13 3.60 -28.24 2.53
N GLN A 14 4.32 -28.30 3.63
CA GLN A 14 3.73 -28.26 4.98
C GLN A 14 3.02 -26.93 5.22
N GLY A 15 3.64 -25.80 4.87
CA GLY A 15 3.02 -24.48 4.96
C GLY A 15 1.73 -24.36 4.15
N ASN A 16 1.68 -24.95 2.95
CA ASN A 16 0.45 -25.03 2.15
C ASN A 16 -0.65 -25.82 2.87
N THR A 17 -0.30 -26.93 3.51
CA THR A 17 -1.24 -27.76 4.28
C THR A 17 -1.83 -26.97 5.44
N TYR A 18 -0.99 -26.31 6.24
CA TYR A 18 -1.44 -25.44 7.34
C TYR A 18 -2.28 -24.27 6.85
N TYR A 19 -1.91 -23.64 5.72
CA TYR A 19 -2.67 -22.55 5.14
C TYR A 19 -4.10 -22.97 4.75
N LEU A 20 -4.24 -24.16 4.13
CA LEU A 20 -5.55 -24.73 3.79
C LEU A 20 -6.36 -25.09 5.05
N ALA A 21 -5.69 -25.53 6.11
CA ALA A 21 -6.29 -25.73 7.43
C ALA A 21 -6.60 -24.42 8.18
N LYS A 22 -6.32 -23.25 7.57
CA LYS A 22 -6.48 -21.91 8.15
C LYS A 22 -5.61 -21.65 9.38
N GLN A 23 -4.57 -22.46 9.57
CA GLN A 23 -3.55 -22.28 10.60
C GLN A 23 -2.46 -21.35 10.06
N TYR A 24 -2.76 -20.05 10.02
CA TYR A 24 -1.93 -19.09 9.29
C TYR A 24 -0.58 -18.81 9.97
N LEU A 25 -0.49 -18.88 11.30
CA LEU A 25 0.78 -18.74 12.02
C LEU A 25 1.71 -19.92 11.72
N ASP A 26 1.23 -21.15 11.90
CA ASP A 26 1.98 -22.37 11.58
C ASP A 26 2.42 -22.38 10.10
N ALA A 27 1.55 -21.94 9.20
CA ALA A 27 1.87 -21.80 7.79
C ALA A 27 2.99 -20.77 7.53
N ALA A 28 2.95 -19.62 8.19
CA ALA A 28 3.97 -18.57 8.07
C ALA A 28 5.34 -19.04 8.59
N ASP A 29 5.36 -19.81 9.67
CA ASP A 29 6.58 -20.42 10.22
C ASP A 29 7.18 -21.41 9.22
N CYS A 30 6.36 -22.29 8.64
CA CYS A 30 6.79 -23.21 7.58
C CYS A 30 7.37 -22.46 6.36
N TYR A 31 6.75 -21.38 5.88
CA TYR A 31 7.31 -20.61 4.77
C TYR A 31 8.59 -19.85 5.16
N THR A 32 8.74 -19.45 6.41
CA THR A 32 9.99 -18.87 6.94
C THR A 32 11.11 -19.90 6.90
N LEU A 33 10.86 -21.12 7.37
CA LEU A 33 11.81 -22.22 7.25
C LEU A 33 12.14 -22.52 5.79
N ALA A 34 11.15 -22.50 4.89
CA ALA A 34 11.37 -22.68 3.46
C ALA A 34 12.35 -21.63 2.90
N LEU A 35 12.22 -20.35 3.28
CA LEU A 35 13.14 -19.29 2.90
C LEU A 35 14.56 -19.49 3.46
N GLU A 36 14.67 -19.95 4.70
CA GLU A 36 15.97 -20.22 5.34
C GLU A 36 16.72 -21.37 4.67
N PHE A 37 16.03 -22.47 4.38
CA PHE A 37 16.61 -23.62 3.68
C PHE A 37 16.86 -23.35 2.20
N CYS A 38 16.11 -22.46 1.56
CA CYS A 38 16.23 -22.19 0.14
C CYS A 38 17.65 -21.71 -0.22
N PRO A 39 18.36 -22.43 -1.12
CA PRO A 39 19.67 -22.02 -1.62
C PRO A 39 19.65 -20.64 -2.29
N ASP A 40 20.83 -20.03 -2.40
CA ASP A 40 21.02 -18.69 -2.99
C ASP A 40 21.39 -18.73 -4.49
N ASP A 41 21.57 -19.93 -5.06
CA ASP A 41 21.86 -20.12 -6.47
C ASP A 41 20.70 -19.64 -7.36
N GLU A 42 21.04 -19.28 -8.60
CA GLU A 42 20.08 -18.69 -9.54
C GLU A 42 18.88 -19.60 -9.84
N GLY A 43 19.07 -20.93 -9.80
CA GLY A 43 18.01 -21.90 -10.08
C GLY A 43 16.92 -21.92 -9.00
N GLU A 44 17.31 -21.77 -7.74
CA GLU A 44 16.39 -21.80 -6.60
C GLU A 44 15.91 -20.40 -6.16
N ARG A 45 16.61 -19.33 -6.58
CA ARG A 45 16.26 -17.94 -6.25
C ARG A 45 14.81 -17.61 -6.59
N GLU A 46 14.31 -18.11 -7.71
CA GLU A 46 12.93 -17.91 -8.14
C GLU A 46 11.89 -18.52 -7.19
N ASN A 47 12.23 -19.61 -6.49
CA ASN A 47 11.36 -20.26 -5.51
C ASN A 47 11.17 -19.40 -4.26
N LYS A 48 12.17 -18.57 -3.89
CA LYS A 48 12.03 -17.62 -2.78
C LYS A 48 10.91 -16.63 -3.00
N ALA A 49 10.71 -16.14 -4.24
CA ALA A 49 9.60 -15.26 -4.56
C ALA A 49 8.24 -15.91 -4.23
N VAL A 50 8.12 -17.21 -4.50
CA VAL A 50 6.92 -18.00 -4.16
C VAL A 50 6.76 -18.13 -2.65
N TYR A 51 7.84 -18.43 -1.93
CA TYR A 51 7.80 -18.60 -0.47
C TYR A 51 7.45 -17.30 0.25
N PHE A 52 8.09 -16.18 -0.13
CA PHE A 52 7.72 -14.84 0.34
C PHE A 52 6.25 -14.53 0.06
N SER A 53 5.78 -14.74 -1.17
CA SER A 53 4.39 -14.44 -1.53
C SER A 53 3.38 -15.33 -0.78
N ASN A 54 3.73 -16.58 -0.47
CA ASN A 54 2.89 -17.46 0.33
C ASN A 54 2.88 -17.07 1.81
N ARG A 55 4.02 -16.63 2.37
CA ARG A 55 4.07 -16.07 3.72
C ARG A 55 3.29 -14.76 3.81
N ALA A 56 3.39 -13.89 2.80
CA ALA A 56 2.56 -12.70 2.66
C ALA A 56 1.06 -13.05 2.66
N ALA A 57 0.65 -14.15 2.03
CA ALA A 57 -0.75 -14.60 2.09
C ALA A 57 -1.19 -14.94 3.52
N CYS A 58 -0.30 -15.51 4.34
CA CYS A 58 -0.59 -15.78 5.75
C CYS A 58 -0.73 -14.47 6.54
N HIS A 59 0.22 -13.55 6.39
CA HIS A 59 0.17 -12.24 7.04
C HIS A 59 -1.08 -11.44 6.65
N LEU A 60 -1.52 -11.55 5.40
CA LEU A 60 -2.76 -10.91 4.94
C LEU A 60 -4.00 -11.45 5.68
N ARG A 61 -4.04 -12.77 5.94
CA ARG A 61 -5.11 -13.39 6.73
C ARG A 61 -5.04 -13.05 8.22
N LEU A 62 -3.86 -12.70 8.71
CA LEU A 62 -3.61 -12.23 10.07
C LEU A 62 -3.74 -10.70 10.21
N GLU A 63 -4.06 -9.99 9.12
CA GLU A 63 -4.14 -8.52 9.05
C GLU A 63 -2.83 -7.79 9.40
N ASP A 64 -1.68 -8.46 9.27
CA ASP A 64 -0.36 -7.84 9.42
C ASP A 64 0.10 -7.23 8.08
N PHE A 65 -0.54 -6.13 7.70
CA PHE A 65 -0.35 -5.51 6.38
C PHE A 65 1.08 -5.02 6.15
N GLN A 66 1.82 -4.63 7.19
CA GLN A 66 3.20 -4.20 7.03
C GLN A 66 4.10 -5.38 6.64
N GLN A 67 3.91 -6.55 7.24
CA GLN A 67 4.63 -7.76 6.84
C GLN A 67 4.22 -8.24 5.45
N VAL A 68 2.95 -8.09 5.05
CA VAL A 68 2.53 -8.34 3.66
C VAL A 68 3.32 -7.47 2.67
N VAL A 69 3.46 -6.17 2.96
CA VAL A 69 4.21 -5.24 2.10
C VAL A 69 5.68 -5.65 2.01
N ASN A 70 6.30 -6.01 3.14
CA ASN A 70 7.71 -6.43 3.19
C ASN A 70 7.93 -7.70 2.35
N ASP A 71 7.16 -8.76 2.61
CA ASP A 71 7.30 -10.03 1.90
C ASP A 71 6.98 -9.90 0.40
N CYS A 72 5.94 -9.15 0.03
CA CYS A 72 5.64 -8.93 -1.38
C CYS A 72 6.73 -8.10 -2.07
N THR A 73 7.33 -7.15 -1.38
CA THR A 73 8.44 -6.36 -1.94
C THR A 73 9.64 -7.25 -2.22
N GLU A 74 10.04 -8.12 -1.28
CA GLU A 74 11.09 -9.11 -1.50
C GLU A 74 10.74 -10.03 -2.68
N ALA A 75 9.51 -10.54 -2.75
CA ALA A 75 9.07 -11.36 -3.88
C ALA A 75 9.17 -10.64 -5.24
N LEU A 76 8.83 -9.35 -5.27
CA LEU A 76 8.86 -8.52 -6.49
C LEU A 76 10.27 -8.07 -6.87
N THR A 77 11.23 -8.00 -5.94
CA THR A 77 12.65 -7.83 -6.29
C THR A 77 13.18 -8.99 -7.12
N ILE A 78 12.65 -10.20 -6.88
CA ILE A 78 13.04 -11.43 -7.58
C ILE A 78 12.20 -11.62 -8.86
N LYS A 79 10.88 -11.42 -8.76
CA LYS A 79 9.93 -11.56 -9.87
C LYS A 79 9.10 -10.28 -10.01
N PRO A 80 9.57 -9.27 -10.76
CA PRO A 80 8.92 -7.95 -10.82
C PRO A 80 7.45 -7.96 -11.25
N LYS A 81 7.05 -8.90 -12.12
CA LYS A 81 5.67 -9.03 -12.62
C LYS A 81 4.85 -10.11 -11.90
N TYR A 82 5.25 -10.48 -10.68
CA TYR A 82 4.56 -11.56 -9.97
C TYR A 82 3.17 -11.13 -9.50
N VAL A 83 2.16 -11.43 -10.32
CA VAL A 83 0.75 -11.03 -10.16
C VAL A 83 0.21 -11.30 -8.75
N LYS A 84 0.54 -12.44 -8.14
CA LYS A 84 0.07 -12.74 -6.77
C LYS A 84 0.67 -11.81 -5.72
N ALA A 85 1.94 -11.44 -5.85
CA ALA A 85 2.59 -10.50 -4.95
C ALA A 85 2.08 -9.07 -5.18
N LEU A 86 1.89 -8.64 -6.44
CA LEU A 86 1.30 -7.33 -6.76
C LEU A 86 -0.11 -7.18 -6.17
N LEU A 87 -0.99 -8.18 -6.33
CA LEU A 87 -2.34 -8.13 -5.76
C LEU A 87 -2.34 -8.03 -4.23
N ARG A 88 -1.51 -8.85 -3.56
CA ARG A 88 -1.43 -8.88 -2.10
C ARG A 88 -0.86 -7.58 -1.54
N ARG A 89 0.16 -7.02 -2.21
CA ARG A 89 0.76 -5.75 -1.81
C ARG A 89 -0.18 -4.57 -2.04
N ALA A 90 -0.91 -4.57 -3.16
CA ALA A 90 -1.97 -3.59 -3.40
C ALA A 90 -3.06 -3.62 -2.33
N GLU A 91 -3.53 -4.82 -1.96
CA GLU A 91 -4.52 -5.00 -0.88
C GLU A 91 -3.99 -4.51 0.47
N ALA A 92 -2.74 -4.84 0.81
CA ALA A 92 -2.11 -4.34 2.03
C ALA A 92 -1.93 -2.82 2.02
N HIS A 93 -1.52 -2.22 0.89
CA HIS A 93 -1.42 -0.78 0.74
C HIS A 93 -2.77 -0.08 0.90
N GLU A 94 -3.84 -0.65 0.34
CA GLU A 94 -5.20 -0.15 0.55
C GLU A 94 -5.60 -0.20 2.03
N ARG A 95 -5.35 -1.33 2.73
CA ARG A 95 -5.66 -1.47 4.16
C ARG A 95 -4.84 -0.53 5.05
N LEU A 96 -3.70 -0.06 4.56
CA LEU A 96 -2.86 0.97 5.18
C LEU A 96 -3.19 2.40 4.70
N GLU A 97 -4.27 2.58 3.94
CA GLU A 97 -4.68 3.86 3.31
C GLU A 97 -3.61 4.50 2.41
N LYS A 98 -2.66 3.71 1.90
CA LYS A 98 -1.64 4.11 0.93
C LYS A 98 -2.14 3.87 -0.50
N TYR A 99 -3.22 4.56 -0.86
CA TYR A 99 -3.98 4.30 -2.08
C TYR A 99 -3.18 4.52 -3.38
N ASP A 100 -2.26 5.48 -3.38
CA ASP A 100 -1.35 5.78 -4.48
C ASP A 100 -0.43 4.58 -4.79
N LEU A 101 0.13 3.96 -3.75
CA LEU A 101 0.97 2.77 -3.87
C LEU A 101 0.15 1.55 -4.31
N ALA A 102 -1.06 1.40 -3.79
CA ALA A 102 -1.96 0.33 -4.23
C ALA A 102 -2.29 0.43 -5.73
N VAL A 103 -2.58 1.65 -6.22
CA VAL A 103 -2.80 1.91 -7.64
C VAL A 103 -1.57 1.62 -8.48
N ALA A 104 -0.37 1.95 -7.99
CA ALA A 104 0.88 1.67 -8.71
C ALA A 104 1.08 0.15 -8.91
N ASP A 105 0.84 -0.66 -7.88
CA ASP A 105 0.93 -2.12 -7.98
C ASP A 105 -0.08 -2.71 -8.96
N LEU A 106 -1.32 -2.24 -8.94
CA LEU A 106 -2.36 -2.69 -9.87
C LEU A 106 -2.07 -2.26 -11.32
N LYS A 107 -1.48 -1.08 -11.53
CA LYS A 107 -1.05 -0.63 -12.86
C LYS A 107 0.06 -1.53 -13.41
N GLU A 108 1.04 -1.90 -12.59
CA GLU A 108 2.08 -2.84 -13.01
C GLU A 108 1.48 -4.19 -13.40
N LEU A 109 0.52 -4.70 -12.62
CA LEU A 109 -0.20 -5.94 -12.91
C LEU A 109 -0.91 -5.90 -14.27
N VAL A 110 -1.54 -4.78 -14.62
CA VAL A 110 -2.24 -4.61 -15.91
C VAL A 110 -1.27 -4.73 -17.10
N THR A 111 0.03 -4.51 -16.90
CA THR A 111 1.07 -4.71 -17.94
C THR A 111 1.62 -6.13 -18.02
N ALA A 112 1.17 -7.04 -17.15
CA ALA A 112 1.61 -8.43 -17.16
C ALA A 112 1.02 -9.18 -18.38
N PRO A 113 1.76 -10.16 -18.92
CA PRO A 113 1.28 -10.95 -20.05
C PRO A 113 0.02 -11.77 -19.67
N PRO A 114 -0.88 -12.08 -20.62
CA PRO A 114 -2.15 -12.75 -20.33
C PRO A 114 -2.01 -14.13 -19.65
N GLU A 115 -0.89 -14.82 -19.84
CA GLU A 115 -0.60 -16.10 -19.17
C GLU A 115 -0.41 -15.91 -17.65
N GLU A 116 0.11 -14.76 -17.23
CA GLU A 116 0.35 -14.43 -15.82
C GLU A 116 -0.86 -13.71 -15.21
N ALA A 117 -1.48 -12.80 -15.97
CA ALA A 117 -2.65 -12.02 -15.56
C ALA A 117 -3.84 -12.29 -16.51
N PRO A 118 -4.71 -13.26 -16.17
CA PRO A 118 -5.89 -13.54 -16.96
C PRO A 118 -6.80 -12.30 -17.11
N PRO A 119 -7.55 -12.14 -18.22
CA PRO A 119 -8.37 -10.95 -18.47
C PRO A 119 -9.34 -10.57 -17.34
N LYS A 120 -9.88 -11.55 -16.61
CA LYS A 120 -10.73 -11.30 -15.44
C LYS A 120 -9.99 -10.61 -14.29
N VAL A 121 -8.73 -10.97 -14.07
CA VAL A 121 -7.88 -10.36 -13.03
C VAL A 121 -7.54 -8.93 -13.44
N VAL A 122 -7.17 -8.71 -14.70
CA VAL A 122 -6.89 -7.38 -15.26
C VAL A 122 -8.13 -6.48 -15.15
N GLN A 123 -9.31 -6.97 -15.55
CA GLN A 123 -10.54 -6.21 -15.46
C GLN A 123 -10.90 -5.82 -14.02
N LYS A 124 -10.70 -6.73 -13.06
CA LYS A 124 -10.88 -6.42 -11.64
C LYS A 124 -9.89 -5.35 -11.18
N ALA A 125 -8.62 -5.47 -11.56
CA ALA A 125 -7.59 -4.50 -11.21
C ALA A 125 -7.91 -3.09 -11.75
N LEU A 126 -8.41 -2.98 -12.98
CA LEU A 126 -8.85 -1.70 -13.55
C LEU A 126 -10.00 -1.07 -12.73
N THR A 127 -11.01 -1.86 -12.37
CA THR A 127 -12.11 -1.38 -11.50
C THR A 127 -11.61 -0.95 -10.12
N ASP A 128 -10.67 -1.71 -9.54
CA ASP A 128 -10.06 -1.38 -8.26
C ASP A 128 -9.22 -0.09 -8.35
N ILE A 129 -8.50 0.15 -9.44
CA ILE A 129 -7.76 1.40 -9.69
C ILE A 129 -8.71 2.59 -9.65
N ASP A 130 -9.80 2.56 -10.41
CA ASP A 130 -10.77 3.66 -10.46
C ASP A 130 -11.37 3.96 -9.07
N ARG A 131 -11.66 2.91 -8.29
CA ARG A 131 -12.17 3.04 -6.92
C ARG A 131 -11.12 3.66 -5.99
N LEU A 132 -9.88 3.16 -6.04
CA LEU A 132 -8.80 3.62 -5.17
C LEU A 132 -8.39 5.06 -5.46
N GLN A 133 -8.44 5.50 -6.71
CA GLN A 133 -8.20 6.90 -7.07
C GLN A 133 -9.23 7.84 -6.45
N LYS A 134 -10.51 7.47 -6.45
CA LYS A 134 -11.56 8.26 -5.78
C LYS A 134 -11.34 8.33 -4.27
N LEU A 135 -11.03 7.19 -3.63
CA LEU A 135 -10.70 7.16 -2.20
C LEU A 135 -9.48 8.02 -1.87
N HIS A 136 -8.47 8.01 -2.74
CA HIS A 136 -7.30 8.87 -2.59
C HIS A 136 -7.66 10.36 -2.64
N GLU A 137 -8.46 10.77 -3.63
CA GLU A 137 -8.92 12.16 -3.76
C GLU A 137 -9.74 12.59 -2.54
N GLU A 138 -10.70 11.76 -2.10
CA GLU A 138 -11.52 12.02 -0.91
C GLU A 138 -10.65 12.17 0.35
N LYS A 139 -9.69 11.25 0.56
CA LYS A 139 -8.78 11.30 1.71
C LYS A 139 -7.88 12.54 1.67
N MET A 140 -7.37 12.90 0.50
CA MET A 140 -6.55 14.10 0.34
C MET A 140 -7.34 15.38 0.64
N GLU A 141 -8.60 15.45 0.22
CA GLU A 141 -9.46 16.60 0.52
C GLU A 141 -9.74 16.71 2.03
N GLN A 142 -10.08 15.59 2.69
CA GLN A 142 -10.24 15.55 4.14
C GLN A 142 -9.00 16.03 4.88
N LEU A 143 -7.81 15.55 4.48
CA LEU A 143 -6.54 15.96 5.10
C LEU A 143 -6.23 17.45 4.86
N LYS A 144 -6.58 18.01 3.69
CA LYS A 144 -6.45 19.45 3.43
C LYS A 144 -7.37 20.25 4.35
N ASP A 145 -8.64 19.87 4.47
CA ASP A 145 -9.61 20.55 5.32
C ASP A 145 -9.17 20.54 6.78
N GLU A 146 -8.72 19.39 7.28
CA GLU A 146 -8.15 19.25 8.63
C GLU A 146 -6.91 20.13 8.82
N ALA A 147 -5.98 20.14 7.86
CA ALA A 147 -4.77 20.94 7.93
C ALA A 147 -5.09 22.44 7.93
N LEU A 148 -6.02 22.88 7.07
CA LEU A 148 -6.48 24.26 7.02
C LEU A 148 -7.18 24.66 8.33
N GLY A 149 -7.99 23.77 8.91
CA GLY A 149 -8.60 23.96 10.23
C GLY A 149 -7.54 24.20 11.31
N LYS A 150 -6.55 23.31 11.42
CA LYS A 150 -5.45 23.43 12.39
C LYS A 150 -4.62 24.70 12.19
N LEU A 151 -4.37 25.10 10.94
CA LEU A 151 -3.66 26.34 10.63
C LEU A 151 -4.47 27.57 11.07
N LYS A 152 -5.79 27.56 10.85
CA LYS A 152 -6.68 28.63 11.32
C LYS A 152 -6.69 28.72 12.85
N GLU A 153 -6.81 27.59 13.54
CA GLU A 153 -6.76 27.54 15.01
C GLU A 153 -5.43 28.08 15.55
N LEU A 154 -4.31 27.68 14.95
CA LEU A 154 -2.99 28.19 15.30
C LEU A 154 -2.90 29.70 15.09
N GLY A 155 -3.36 30.19 13.93
CA GLY A 155 -3.41 31.62 13.62
C GLY A 155 -4.26 32.41 14.63
N ASN A 156 -5.45 31.90 14.95
CA ASN A 156 -6.35 32.50 15.94
C ASN A 156 -5.77 32.48 17.36
N SER A 157 -5.03 31.44 17.73
CA SER A 157 -4.34 31.37 19.04
C SER A 157 -3.30 32.49 19.18
N LEU A 158 -2.52 32.75 18.13
CA LEU A 158 -1.52 33.83 18.11
C LEU A 158 -2.18 35.23 18.08
N LEU A 159 -3.20 35.41 17.22
CA LEU A 159 -3.92 36.68 17.09
C LEU A 159 -4.76 36.99 18.33
N GLY A 160 -5.28 35.98 19.01
CA GLY A 160 -6.06 36.11 20.23
C GLY A 160 -5.29 36.79 21.36
N HIS A 161 -3.96 36.62 21.40
CA HIS A 161 -3.09 37.33 22.35
C HIS A 161 -3.14 38.86 22.19
N PHE A 162 -3.56 39.33 21.02
CA PHE A 162 -3.74 40.74 20.68
C PHE A 162 -5.22 41.15 20.60
N GLY A 163 -6.15 40.28 21.00
CA GLY A 163 -7.60 40.50 20.89
C GLY A 163 -8.09 40.52 19.44
N LEU A 164 -7.48 39.71 18.57
CA LEU A 164 -7.77 39.58 17.14
C LEU A 164 -8.12 38.12 16.79
N SER A 165 -8.79 37.93 15.65
CA SER A 165 -9.08 36.66 14.99
C SER A 165 -8.79 36.80 13.49
N LEU A 166 -8.56 35.68 12.79
CA LEU A 166 -8.52 35.63 11.34
C LEU A 166 -9.84 36.10 10.71
N ASP A 167 -10.96 35.97 11.40
CA ASP A 167 -12.26 36.49 10.93
C ASP A 167 -12.32 38.02 10.87
N ASN A 168 -11.42 38.71 11.58
CA ASN A 168 -11.28 40.15 11.47
C ASN A 168 -10.69 40.59 10.13
N PHE A 169 -10.12 39.67 9.35
CA PHE A 169 -9.50 39.98 8.06
C PHE A 169 -10.35 39.44 6.90
N LYS A 170 -10.80 40.34 6.01
CA LYS A 170 -11.54 39.99 4.78
C LYS A 170 -10.66 40.22 3.56
N VAL A 171 -10.41 39.16 2.81
CA VAL A 171 -9.66 39.20 1.55
C VAL A 171 -10.65 39.40 0.40
N ASN A 172 -10.44 40.44 -0.40
CA ASN A 172 -11.20 40.71 -1.62
C ASN A 172 -10.24 40.63 -2.82
N GLN A 173 -10.62 39.90 -3.87
CA GLN A 173 -9.85 39.83 -5.11
C GLN A 173 -10.24 40.99 -6.03
N ASP A 174 -9.25 41.74 -6.55
CA ASP A 174 -9.52 42.86 -7.45
C ASP A 174 -10.08 42.38 -8.78
N ALA A 175 -11.27 42.85 -9.14
CA ALA A 175 -12.01 42.46 -10.35
C ALA A 175 -11.37 42.97 -11.67
N SER A 176 -10.31 43.79 -11.58
CA SER A 176 -9.67 44.49 -12.71
C SER A 176 -8.74 43.61 -13.57
N GLY A 177 -8.77 42.28 -13.41
CA GLY A 177 -8.04 41.33 -14.26
C GLY A 177 -6.53 41.21 -13.99
N GLY A 178 -5.97 42.00 -13.06
CA GLY A 178 -4.54 42.00 -12.71
C GLY A 178 -4.11 41.03 -11.60
N GLY A 179 -5.03 40.26 -11.02
CA GLY A 179 -4.72 39.25 -10.00
C GLY A 179 -4.34 39.79 -8.62
N GLY A 180 -4.56 41.08 -8.33
CA GLY A 180 -4.30 41.69 -7.03
C GLY A 180 -5.29 41.24 -5.93
N TYR A 181 -4.82 41.20 -4.69
CA TYR A 181 -5.65 40.92 -3.51
C TYR A 181 -5.59 42.11 -2.54
N ASN A 182 -6.75 42.56 -2.06
CA ASN A 182 -6.85 43.56 -1.01
C ASN A 182 -7.34 42.91 0.29
N ILE A 183 -6.59 43.10 1.38
CA ILE A 183 -6.94 42.60 2.71
C ILE A 183 -7.49 43.77 3.52
N SER A 184 -8.77 43.69 3.86
CA SER A 184 -9.45 44.66 4.71
C SER A 184 -9.60 44.11 6.13
N PHE A 185 -9.46 44.98 7.13
CA PHE A 185 -9.60 44.61 8.54
C PHE A 185 -10.87 45.23 9.12
N ASN A 186 -11.72 44.40 9.74
CA ASN A 186 -12.91 44.83 10.45
C ASN A 186 -12.89 44.25 11.88
N LYS A 187 -12.99 45.14 12.87
CA LYS A 187 -13.02 44.80 14.29
C LYS A 187 -14.43 44.87 14.86
#